data_AF-A0A2M8LV11-F1
#
_entry.id   AF-A0A2M8LV11-F1
#
_cell.length_a   1.000
_cell.length_b   1.000
_cell.length_c   1.000
_cell.angle_alpha   90.00
_cell.angle_beta   90.00
_cell.angle_gamma   90.00
#
_symmetry.space_group_name_H-M   'P 1'
#
loop_
_entity.id
_entity.type
_entity.pdbx_description
1 polymer ?
#
loop_
_entity_poly.entity_id
_entity_poly.type
_entity_poly.pdbx_seq_one_letter_code
_entity_poly.pdbx_strand_id
1 'polypeptide(L)'
;MTDTDPAAFDAAWDRFSSWLSAHAPVDHAALLPPATAEEIAGLEARLGFPLHPQLRALLRRHNGVMEHVEPDNLHAGAFLPIGHRLNTVDHIVLQHGILEDGLADLLAEGVETEDEPSSHAHQWVAFAHPNDGGITFIDHCPGPAYGHVYEMGIGSGAVEPTKWASSLAGLFDALTESLETGEPFRRYWWPTPYELPSGHFCLDWDHRPPAERDGSRGWPPPRPLDAPLRPPSPANRRGLGRCLGPLIPPRASQVSGAAVRNQASTSPAGPLHASGKVVTAPEGPEDPRR
;
A
#
# COMPACT_ATOMS: atom_id res chain seq x y z
N MET A 1 -3.45 -6.25 -25.22
CA MET A 1 -2.19 -7.02 -25.10
C MET A 1 -1.55 -6.59 -23.81
N THR A 2 -1.21 -7.52 -22.92
CA THR A 2 -0.53 -7.25 -21.66
C THR A 2 0.91 -6.86 -21.94
N ASP A 3 1.33 -5.71 -21.44
CA ASP A 3 2.68 -5.18 -21.66
C ASP A 3 3.66 -5.93 -20.78
N THR A 4 4.45 -6.77 -21.43
CA THR A 4 5.43 -7.66 -20.80
C THR A 4 6.85 -7.31 -21.23
N ASP A 5 7.05 -6.20 -21.96
CA ASP A 5 8.33 -5.86 -22.54
C ASP A 5 9.31 -5.36 -21.47
N PRO A 6 10.41 -6.10 -21.18
CA PRO A 6 11.41 -5.63 -20.24
C PRO A 6 12.18 -4.42 -20.76
N ALA A 7 12.30 -4.21 -22.07
CA ALA A 7 13.02 -3.05 -22.62
C ALA A 7 12.25 -1.75 -22.40
N ALA A 8 10.92 -1.78 -22.52
CA ALA A 8 10.06 -0.65 -22.17
C ALA A 8 10.20 -0.29 -20.68
N PHE A 9 10.23 -1.30 -19.80
CA PHE A 9 10.49 -1.08 -18.38
C PHE A 9 11.89 -0.50 -18.13
N ASP A 10 12.92 -1.03 -18.77
CA ASP A 10 14.29 -0.57 -18.59
C ASP A 10 14.43 0.92 -18.96
N ALA A 11 13.79 1.36 -20.04
CA ALA A 11 13.78 2.76 -20.44
C ALA A 11 13.04 3.66 -19.43
N ALA A 12 11.86 3.25 -18.96
CA ALA A 12 11.08 3.98 -17.96
C ALA A 12 11.84 4.09 -16.63
N TRP A 13 12.44 2.99 -16.18
CA TRP A 13 13.23 2.94 -14.94
C TRP A 13 14.50 3.79 -15.03
N ASP A 14 15.24 3.74 -16.13
CA ASP A 14 16.47 4.53 -16.28
C ASP A 14 16.19 6.04 -16.24
N ARG A 15 15.06 6.48 -16.81
CA ARG A 15 14.61 7.88 -16.71
C ARG A 15 14.27 8.25 -15.27
N PHE A 16 13.48 7.43 -14.58
CA PHE A 16 13.11 7.63 -13.18
C PHE A 16 14.34 7.65 -12.24
N SER A 17 15.22 6.66 -12.38
CA SER A 17 16.43 6.51 -11.58
C SER A 17 17.41 7.67 -11.81
N SER A 18 17.56 8.14 -13.05
CA SER A 18 18.37 9.32 -13.36
C SER A 18 17.81 10.58 -12.69
N TRP A 19 16.48 10.73 -12.67
CA TRP A 19 15.84 11.83 -11.97
C TRP A 19 16.13 11.76 -10.45
N LEU A 20 15.96 10.59 -9.83
CA LEU A 20 16.28 10.40 -8.41
C LEU A 20 17.75 10.73 -8.12
N SER A 21 18.69 10.25 -8.94
CA SER A 21 20.11 10.53 -8.74
C SER A 21 20.45 12.02 -8.78
N ALA A 22 19.70 12.82 -9.55
CA ALA A 22 19.94 14.25 -9.66
C ALA A 22 19.23 15.04 -8.54
N HIS A 23 17.97 14.72 -8.24
CA HIS A 23 17.11 15.55 -7.40
C HIS A 23 16.91 15.01 -5.98
N ALA A 24 16.97 13.69 -5.80
CA ALA A 24 16.78 13.01 -4.52
C ALA A 24 17.87 11.93 -4.31
N PRO A 25 19.15 12.34 -4.23
CA PRO A 25 20.26 11.39 -4.26
C PRO A 25 20.31 10.49 -3.02
N VAL A 26 19.66 10.89 -1.91
CA VAL A 26 19.47 10.05 -0.73
C VAL A 26 18.57 8.85 -1.05
N ASP A 27 17.48 9.06 -1.78
CA ASP A 27 16.61 7.97 -2.22
C ASP A 27 17.29 7.07 -3.23
N HIS A 28 18.03 7.66 -4.17
CA HIS A 28 18.82 6.89 -5.12
C HIS A 28 19.87 6.02 -4.41
N ALA A 29 20.56 6.57 -3.40
CA ALA A 29 21.53 5.82 -2.59
C ALA A 29 20.89 4.76 -1.68
N ALA A 30 19.58 4.83 -1.43
CA ALA A 30 18.85 3.83 -0.67
C ALA A 30 18.51 2.58 -1.50
N LEU A 31 18.58 2.65 -2.82
CA LEU A 31 18.39 1.49 -3.70
C LEU A 31 19.46 0.44 -3.44
N LEU A 32 19.04 -0.81 -3.22
CA LEU A 32 19.95 -1.92 -3.00
C LEU A 32 20.58 -2.38 -4.32
N PRO A 33 21.74 -3.06 -4.27
CA PRO A 33 22.30 -3.74 -5.44
C PRO A 33 21.31 -4.73 -6.08
N PRO A 34 21.54 -5.15 -7.35
CA PRO A 34 20.78 -6.20 -8.01
C PRO A 34 20.58 -7.46 -7.16
N ALA A 35 19.41 -8.07 -7.28
CA ALA A 35 19.19 -9.44 -6.84
C ALA A 35 19.97 -10.41 -7.75
N THR A 36 20.58 -11.41 -7.15
CA THR A 36 21.27 -12.49 -7.85
C THR A 36 20.29 -13.36 -8.63
N ALA A 37 20.80 -14.07 -9.64
CA ALA A 37 19.98 -15.02 -10.38
C ALA A 37 19.44 -16.15 -9.48
N GLU A 38 20.20 -16.56 -8.46
CA GLU A 38 19.76 -17.57 -7.49
C GLU A 38 18.62 -17.06 -6.59
N GLU A 39 18.69 -15.81 -6.11
CA GLU A 39 17.62 -15.21 -5.31
C GLU A 39 16.32 -15.11 -6.11
N ILE A 40 16.39 -14.66 -7.36
CA ILE A 40 15.21 -14.57 -8.25
C ILE A 40 14.64 -15.95 -8.55
N ALA A 41 15.48 -16.94 -8.85
CA ALA A 41 15.01 -18.31 -9.08
C ALA A 41 14.38 -18.92 -7.82
N GLY A 42 14.96 -18.64 -6.65
CA GLY A 42 14.42 -19.05 -5.36
C GLY A 42 13.08 -18.39 -5.03
N LEU A 43 12.88 -17.13 -5.44
CA LEU A 43 11.61 -16.43 -5.34
C LEU A 43 10.55 -17.11 -6.22
N GLU A 44 10.84 -17.33 -7.51
CA GLU A 44 9.91 -17.98 -8.45
C GLU A 44 9.52 -19.39 -8.00
N ALA A 45 10.48 -20.14 -7.45
CA ALA A 45 10.22 -21.47 -6.90
C ALA A 45 9.27 -21.43 -5.68
N ARG A 46 9.36 -20.38 -4.84
CA ARG A 46 8.47 -20.20 -3.67
C ARG A 46 7.08 -19.74 -4.08
N LEU A 47 6.99 -18.82 -5.05
CA LEU A 47 5.71 -18.36 -5.61
C LEU A 47 4.98 -19.47 -6.38
N GLY A 48 5.72 -20.44 -6.93
CA GLY A 48 5.14 -21.52 -7.75
C GLY A 48 4.82 -21.11 -9.20
N PHE A 49 5.18 -19.89 -9.59
CA PHE A 49 5.00 -19.37 -10.96
C PHE A 49 6.13 -18.37 -11.31
N PRO A 50 6.43 -18.16 -12.61
CA PRO A 50 7.45 -17.20 -13.02
C PRO A 50 7.02 -15.76 -12.72
N LEU A 51 7.98 -14.90 -12.35
CA LEU A 51 7.73 -13.48 -12.18
C LEU A 51 7.36 -12.83 -13.51
N HIS A 52 6.53 -11.79 -13.42
CA HIS A 52 6.29 -10.88 -14.52
C HIS A 52 7.62 -10.34 -15.06
N PRO A 53 7.86 -10.32 -16.39
CA PRO A 53 9.16 -9.95 -16.94
C PRO A 53 9.70 -8.59 -16.50
N GLN A 54 8.82 -7.60 -16.34
CA GLN A 54 9.20 -6.26 -15.86
C GLN A 54 9.56 -6.25 -14.36
N LEU A 55 8.90 -7.06 -13.52
CA LEU A 55 9.28 -7.20 -12.10
C LEU A 55 10.63 -7.90 -11.96
N ARG A 56 10.87 -8.93 -12.78
CA ARG A 56 12.18 -9.59 -12.86
C ARG A 56 13.27 -8.61 -13.29
N ALA A 57 12.97 -7.72 -14.25
CA ALA A 57 13.89 -6.67 -14.68
C ALA A 57 14.18 -5.66 -13.55
N LEU A 58 13.16 -5.25 -12.78
CA LEU A 58 13.35 -4.41 -11.59
C LEU A 58 14.31 -5.04 -10.58
N LEU A 59 14.07 -6.30 -10.21
CA LEU A 59 14.91 -7.02 -9.24
C LEU A 59 16.36 -7.20 -9.72
N ARG A 60 16.57 -7.38 -11.03
CA ARG A 60 17.91 -7.44 -11.64
C ARG A 60 18.65 -6.11 -11.63
N ARG A 61 17.97 -5.00 -11.38
CA ARG A 61 18.59 -3.69 -11.19
C ARG A 61 18.76 -3.38 -9.71
N HIS A 62 17.72 -3.62 -8.91
CA HIS A 62 17.71 -3.32 -7.49
C HIS A 62 16.88 -4.35 -6.71
N ASN A 63 17.49 -4.96 -5.70
CA ASN A 63 16.82 -5.83 -4.75
C ASN A 63 16.08 -5.02 -3.67
N GLY A 64 15.18 -4.13 -4.08
CA GLY A 64 14.46 -3.24 -3.18
C GLY A 64 15.27 -2.04 -2.69
N VAL A 65 14.88 -1.50 -1.54
CA VAL A 65 15.57 -0.41 -0.84
C VAL A 65 16.06 -0.86 0.54
N MET A 66 17.02 -0.13 1.10
CA MET A 66 17.48 -0.35 2.47
C MET A 66 16.32 -0.21 3.47
N GLU A 67 16.14 -1.22 4.31
CA GLU A 67 15.17 -1.22 5.40
C GLU A 67 15.76 -0.42 6.57
N HIS A 68 15.39 0.86 6.64
CA HIS A 68 15.78 1.84 7.66
C HIS A 68 17.28 2.16 7.72
N VAL A 69 17.60 3.34 7.20
CA VAL A 69 18.83 4.08 7.52
C VAL A 69 18.61 4.77 8.88
N GLU A 70 19.68 5.14 9.59
CA GLU A 70 19.72 5.93 10.84
C GLU A 70 18.50 6.87 11.06
N PRO A 71 18.09 7.20 12.31
CA PRO A 71 16.90 8.02 12.59
C PRO A 71 16.73 9.28 11.73
N ASP A 72 17.84 9.87 11.28
CA ASP A 72 17.87 11.07 10.45
C ASP A 72 17.51 10.83 8.97
N ASN A 73 17.40 9.58 8.52
CA ASN A 73 17.18 9.15 7.13
C ASN A 73 15.97 8.22 7.00
N LEU A 74 15.01 8.30 7.93
CA LEU A 74 13.80 7.48 7.92
C LEU A 74 12.98 7.60 6.62
N HIS A 75 13.11 8.67 5.85
CA HIS A 75 12.38 8.88 4.60
C HIS A 75 13.11 8.29 3.37
N ALA A 76 14.39 7.94 3.50
CA ALA A 76 15.20 7.45 2.39
C ALA A 76 14.62 6.15 1.81
N GLY A 77 14.36 6.12 0.50
CA GLY A 77 13.84 4.96 -0.21
C GLY A 77 12.32 4.83 -0.21
N ALA A 78 11.58 5.71 0.47
CA ALA A 78 10.11 5.76 0.46
C ALA A 78 9.59 6.67 -0.67
N PHE A 79 10.16 6.52 -1.87
CA PHE A 79 10.00 7.46 -2.98
C PHE A 79 8.77 7.19 -3.86
N LEU A 80 7.97 6.16 -3.57
CA LEU A 80 6.71 5.90 -4.26
C LEU A 80 5.54 6.60 -3.52
N PRO A 81 4.41 6.88 -4.20
CA PRO A 81 3.25 7.49 -3.56
C PRO A 81 2.84 6.79 -2.27
N ILE A 82 2.37 7.56 -1.29
CA ILE A 82 1.98 7.06 0.04
C ILE A 82 3.18 6.46 0.82
N GLY A 83 4.40 6.89 0.51
CA GLY A 83 5.62 6.45 1.20
C GLY A 83 5.97 4.98 0.97
N HIS A 84 5.56 4.42 -0.17
CA HIS A 84 5.88 3.04 -0.52
C HIS A 84 7.38 2.86 -0.81
N ARG A 85 7.91 1.71 -0.37
CA ARG A 85 9.30 1.28 -0.49
C ARG A 85 9.38 0.02 -1.34
N LEU A 86 10.32 -0.04 -2.28
CA LEU A 86 10.53 -1.26 -3.06
C LEU A 86 10.95 -2.44 -2.16
N ASN A 87 10.30 -3.57 -2.34
CA ASN A 87 10.56 -4.79 -1.61
C ASN A 87 11.86 -5.45 -2.05
N THR A 88 12.59 -6.00 -1.08
CA THR A 88 13.62 -7.01 -1.36
C THR A 88 12.94 -8.33 -1.68
N VAL A 89 13.66 -9.27 -2.30
CA VAL A 89 13.20 -10.65 -2.54
C VAL A 89 12.66 -11.29 -1.25
N ASP A 90 13.36 -11.12 -0.13
CA ASP A 90 12.92 -11.68 1.16
C ASP A 90 11.59 -11.07 1.63
N HIS A 91 11.40 -9.76 1.41
CA HIS A 91 10.16 -9.07 1.76
C HIS A 91 9.00 -9.50 0.83
N ILE A 92 9.28 -9.73 -0.46
CA ILE A 92 8.28 -10.28 -1.39
C ILE A 92 7.80 -11.65 -0.89
N VAL A 93 8.73 -12.54 -0.50
CA VAL A 93 8.38 -13.86 0.06
C VAL A 93 7.53 -13.72 1.33
N LEU A 94 7.93 -12.82 2.24
CA LEU A 94 7.19 -12.58 3.48
C LEU A 94 5.75 -12.14 3.21
N GLN A 95 5.55 -11.15 2.33
CA GLN A 95 4.22 -10.63 2.01
C GLN A 95 3.36 -11.63 1.26
N HIS A 96 3.98 -12.42 0.37
CA HIS A 96 3.25 -13.47 -0.34
C HIS A 96 2.70 -14.52 0.64
N GLY A 97 3.49 -14.95 1.63
CA GLY A 97 3.00 -15.84 2.68
C GLY A 97 1.84 -15.25 3.50
N ILE A 98 1.88 -13.95 3.82
CA ILE A 98 0.78 -13.27 4.52
C ILE A 98 -0.51 -13.26 3.67
N LEU A 99 -0.40 -13.05 2.35
CA LEU A 99 -1.54 -13.09 1.43
C LEU A 99 -2.12 -14.50 1.30
N GLU A 100 -1.28 -15.53 1.24
CA GLU A 100 -1.72 -16.92 1.23
C GLU A 100 -2.45 -17.30 2.52
N ASP A 101 -1.89 -16.95 3.68
CA ASP A 101 -2.51 -17.21 4.98
C ASP A 101 -3.86 -16.47 5.11
N GLY A 102 -3.92 -15.19 4.71
CA GLY A 102 -5.15 -14.41 4.73
C GLY A 102 -6.25 -14.95 3.82
N LEU A 103 -5.88 -15.42 2.62
CA LEU A 103 -6.82 -16.09 1.71
C LEU A 103 -7.32 -17.43 2.30
N ALA A 104 -6.44 -18.21 2.93
CA ALA A 104 -6.81 -19.46 3.58
C ALA A 104 -7.81 -19.25 4.73
N ASP A 105 -7.61 -18.20 5.54
CA ASP A 105 -8.53 -17.82 6.61
C ASP A 105 -9.91 -17.43 6.06
N LEU A 106 -9.99 -16.61 5.01
CA LEU A 106 -11.25 -16.22 4.37
C LEU A 106 -12.02 -17.44 3.82
N LEU A 107 -11.31 -18.36 3.16
CA LEU A 107 -11.91 -19.60 2.65
C LEU A 107 -12.40 -20.50 3.79
N ALA A 108 -11.66 -20.59 4.90
CA ALA A 108 -12.06 -21.36 6.07
C ALA A 108 -13.32 -20.79 6.76
N GLU A 109 -13.55 -19.48 6.65
CA GLU A 109 -14.76 -18.81 7.14
C GLU A 109 -15.97 -18.96 6.19
N GLY A 110 -15.81 -19.63 5.05
CA GLY A 110 -16.90 -19.90 4.11
C GLY A 110 -17.37 -18.69 3.33
N VAL A 111 -16.52 -17.66 3.22
CA VAL A 111 -16.75 -16.53 2.31
C VAL A 111 -16.50 -17.03 0.89
N GLU A 112 -17.55 -17.18 0.08
CA GLU A 112 -17.40 -17.53 -1.34
C GLU A 112 -16.80 -16.34 -2.09
N THR A 113 -15.53 -16.44 -2.45
CA THR A 113 -14.75 -15.36 -3.06
C THR A 113 -14.96 -15.22 -4.58
N GLU A 114 -15.85 -16.01 -5.21
CA GLU A 114 -15.87 -16.15 -6.68
C GLU A 114 -16.11 -14.84 -7.45
N ASP A 115 -16.73 -13.83 -6.83
CA ASP A 115 -16.95 -12.50 -7.41
C ASP A 115 -16.08 -11.40 -6.77
N GLU A 116 -15.18 -11.74 -5.84
CA GLU A 116 -14.34 -10.80 -5.12
C GLU A 116 -12.95 -10.67 -5.78
N PRO A 117 -12.41 -9.44 -5.95
CA PRO A 117 -11.09 -9.24 -6.52
C PRO A 117 -9.98 -10.05 -5.82
N SER A 118 -10.18 -10.41 -4.55
CA SER A 118 -9.26 -11.16 -3.68
C SER A 118 -9.19 -12.67 -3.94
N SER A 119 -10.07 -13.26 -4.75
CA SER A 119 -10.08 -14.71 -5.03
C SER A 119 -8.77 -15.26 -5.60
N HIS A 120 -8.01 -14.42 -6.30
CA HIS A 120 -6.68 -14.75 -6.84
C HIS A 120 -5.54 -14.02 -6.12
N ALA A 121 -5.73 -13.61 -4.86
CA ALA A 121 -4.70 -12.93 -4.07
C ALA A 121 -3.38 -13.73 -3.93
N HIS A 122 -3.46 -15.07 -3.99
CA HIS A 122 -2.29 -15.95 -4.04
C HIS A 122 -1.40 -15.74 -5.30
N GLN A 123 -1.91 -15.07 -6.34
CA GLN A 123 -1.17 -14.67 -7.53
C GLN A 123 -0.80 -13.18 -7.54
N TRP A 124 -0.97 -12.48 -6.41
CA TRP A 124 -0.48 -11.12 -6.27
C TRP A 124 0.96 -11.15 -5.78
N VAL A 125 1.83 -10.42 -6.46
CA VAL A 125 3.22 -10.26 -6.04
C VAL A 125 3.44 -8.82 -5.61
N ALA A 126 3.48 -8.62 -4.30
CA ALA A 126 3.73 -7.32 -3.70
C ALA A 126 5.19 -6.90 -3.94
N PHE A 127 5.42 -5.83 -4.69
CA PHE A 127 6.75 -5.33 -5.03
C PHE A 127 7.13 -4.08 -4.25
N ALA A 128 6.18 -3.48 -3.52
CA ALA A 128 6.46 -2.39 -2.59
C ALA A 128 5.53 -2.43 -1.37
N HIS A 129 6.02 -1.90 -0.25
CA HIS A 129 5.27 -1.77 1.00
C HIS A 129 5.28 -0.32 1.52
N PRO A 130 4.16 0.18 2.05
CA PRO A 130 4.10 1.39 2.85
C PRO A 130 4.44 1.08 4.32
N ASN A 131 4.48 2.12 5.16
CA ASN A 131 4.66 1.95 6.61
C ASN A 131 3.35 1.59 7.35
N ASP A 132 2.21 1.50 6.67
CA ASP A 132 0.87 1.38 7.28
C ASP A 132 0.21 0.00 7.12
N GLY A 133 0.96 -0.98 6.62
CA GLY A 133 0.46 -2.35 6.43
C GLY A 133 -0.30 -2.59 5.13
N GLY A 134 -0.39 -1.60 4.22
CA GLY A 134 -0.81 -1.81 2.84
C GLY A 134 0.22 -2.56 1.98
N ILE A 135 -0.08 -2.70 0.69
CA ILE A 135 0.81 -3.26 -0.33
C ILE A 135 0.59 -2.56 -1.69
N THR A 136 1.67 -2.45 -2.46
CA THR A 136 1.57 -2.27 -3.91
C THR A 136 2.03 -3.55 -4.60
N PHE A 137 1.18 -4.11 -5.48
CA PHE A 137 1.39 -5.42 -6.06
C PHE A 137 1.16 -5.44 -7.58
N ILE A 138 1.71 -6.48 -8.21
CA ILE A 138 1.47 -6.82 -9.61
C ILE A 138 0.62 -8.07 -9.67
N ASP A 139 -0.47 -8.00 -10.42
CA ASP A 139 -1.35 -9.15 -10.65
C ASP A 139 -0.68 -10.15 -11.62
N HIS A 140 -0.41 -11.37 -11.13
CA HIS A 140 0.13 -12.47 -11.95
C HIS A 140 -0.94 -13.48 -12.38
N CYS A 141 -2.23 -13.22 -12.14
CA CYS A 141 -3.32 -14.03 -12.66
C CYS A 141 -3.38 -13.91 -14.19
N PRO A 142 -3.28 -15.02 -14.94
CA PRO A 142 -3.35 -14.99 -16.39
C PRO A 142 -4.68 -14.41 -16.89
N GLY A 143 -4.61 -13.33 -17.66
CA GLY A 143 -5.81 -12.70 -18.19
C GLY A 143 -5.60 -11.24 -18.55
N PRO A 144 -6.69 -10.48 -18.73
CA PRO A 144 -6.62 -9.05 -19.06
C PRO A 144 -5.92 -8.18 -18.00
N ALA A 145 -5.87 -8.64 -16.75
CA ALA A 145 -5.24 -7.93 -15.64
C ALA A 145 -3.76 -8.29 -15.41
N TYR A 146 -3.24 -9.33 -16.07
CA TYR A 146 -1.86 -9.76 -15.89
C TYR A 146 -0.87 -8.60 -16.14
N GLY A 147 -0.04 -8.30 -15.14
CA GLY A 147 0.93 -7.21 -15.17
C GLY A 147 0.41 -5.85 -14.69
N HIS A 148 -0.89 -5.70 -14.43
CA HIS A 148 -1.44 -4.48 -13.83
C HIS A 148 -0.86 -4.26 -12.43
N VAL A 149 -0.61 -2.99 -12.10
CA VAL A 149 -0.11 -2.54 -10.81
C VAL A 149 -1.27 -1.96 -10.01
N TYR A 150 -1.44 -2.46 -8.79
CA TYR A 150 -2.46 -2.02 -7.84
C TYR A 150 -1.83 -1.59 -6.53
N GLU A 151 -2.50 -0.69 -5.83
CA GLU A 151 -2.25 -0.40 -4.42
C GLU A 151 -3.49 -0.73 -3.60
N MET A 152 -3.27 -1.24 -2.40
CA MET A 152 -4.29 -1.57 -1.43
C MET A 152 -3.73 -1.31 -0.03
N GLY A 153 -4.42 -0.52 0.79
CA GLY A 153 -3.88 -0.17 2.11
C GLY A 153 -4.74 0.79 2.91
N ILE A 154 -4.51 0.83 4.22
CA ILE A 154 -5.26 1.69 5.13
C ILE A 154 -4.93 3.18 4.87
N GLY A 155 -3.70 3.53 4.49
CA GLY A 155 -3.32 4.92 4.24
C GLY A 155 -3.91 5.55 2.99
N SER A 156 -4.33 4.75 2.00
CA SER A 156 -5.18 5.23 0.90
C SER A 156 -6.66 5.27 1.28
N GLY A 157 -7.05 4.64 2.40
CA GLY A 157 -8.44 4.39 2.78
C GLY A 157 -9.16 3.40 1.85
N ALA A 158 -8.43 2.73 0.98
CA ALA A 158 -8.97 1.83 -0.02
C ALA A 158 -9.19 0.44 0.59
N VAL A 159 -10.46 0.04 0.68
CA VAL A 159 -10.86 -1.34 1.03
C VAL A 159 -10.66 -2.26 -0.18
N GLU A 160 -10.71 -1.70 -1.39
CA GLU A 160 -10.55 -2.40 -2.66
C GLU A 160 -9.23 -2.01 -3.37
N PRO A 161 -8.58 -2.92 -4.10
CA PRO A 161 -7.38 -2.60 -4.86
C PRO A 161 -7.60 -1.48 -5.88
N THR A 162 -6.84 -0.40 -5.74
CA THR A 162 -6.87 0.74 -6.67
C THR A 162 -5.80 0.55 -7.74
N LYS A 163 -6.22 0.36 -9.00
CA LYS A 163 -5.28 0.22 -10.12
C LYS A 163 -4.47 1.50 -10.29
N TRP A 164 -3.14 1.44 -10.15
CA TRP A 164 -2.23 2.55 -10.40
C TRP A 164 -1.79 2.63 -11.87
N ALA A 165 -1.44 1.50 -12.47
CA ALA A 165 -0.96 1.44 -13.86
C ALA A 165 -1.30 0.10 -14.52
N SER A 166 -1.22 0.06 -15.86
CA SER A 166 -1.42 -1.17 -16.63
C SER A 166 -0.15 -2.02 -16.79
N SER A 167 1.01 -1.49 -16.41
CA SER A 167 2.29 -2.21 -16.38
C SER A 167 3.24 -1.50 -15.43
N LEU A 168 4.34 -2.15 -15.07
CA LEU A 168 5.38 -1.54 -14.24
C LEU A 168 6.11 -0.43 -14.99
N ALA A 169 6.33 -0.62 -16.30
CA ALA A 169 6.84 0.43 -17.19
C ALA A 169 5.92 1.67 -17.16
N GLY A 170 4.61 1.47 -17.37
CA GLY A 170 3.63 2.56 -17.35
C GLY A 170 3.52 3.26 -15.98
N LEU A 171 3.78 2.54 -14.87
CA LEU A 171 3.87 3.16 -13.55
C LEU A 171 5.04 4.15 -13.49
N PHE A 172 6.26 3.69 -13.81
CA PHE A 172 7.45 4.54 -13.71
C PHE A 172 7.47 5.68 -14.72
N ASP A 173 6.92 5.48 -15.92
CA ASP A 173 6.71 6.55 -16.88
C ASP A 173 5.81 7.65 -16.31
N ALA A 174 4.65 7.28 -15.74
CA ALA A 174 3.70 8.24 -15.16
C ALA A 174 4.25 8.95 -13.91
N LEU A 175 5.00 8.24 -13.06
CA LEU A 175 5.69 8.85 -11.92
C LEU A 175 6.75 9.85 -12.39
N THR A 176 7.53 9.50 -13.40
CA THR A 176 8.57 10.39 -13.93
C THR A 176 7.99 11.61 -14.63
N GLU A 177 6.90 11.44 -15.39
CA GLU A 177 6.18 12.56 -15.99
C GLU A 177 5.68 13.54 -14.92
N SER A 178 5.12 13.03 -13.82
CA SER A 178 4.71 13.84 -12.67
C SER A 178 5.89 14.60 -12.06
N LEU A 179 7.04 13.96 -11.91
CA LEU A 179 8.26 14.58 -11.37
C LEU A 179 8.84 15.68 -12.27
N GLU A 180 8.79 15.50 -13.59
CA GLU A 180 9.33 16.46 -14.55
C GLU A 180 8.41 17.66 -14.80
N THR A 181 7.09 17.44 -14.74
CA THR A 181 6.08 18.47 -14.99
C THR A 181 5.64 19.19 -13.73
N GLY A 182 5.76 18.56 -12.56
CA GLY A 182 5.17 19.00 -11.30
C GLY A 182 3.67 18.77 -11.20
N GLU A 183 3.06 18.11 -12.20
CA GLU A 183 1.64 17.71 -12.18
C GLU A 183 1.42 16.48 -11.28
N PRO A 184 0.19 16.26 -10.77
CA PRO A 184 -0.07 15.14 -9.87
C PRO A 184 -0.05 13.78 -10.58
N PHE A 185 0.61 12.81 -9.97
CA PHE A 185 0.36 11.40 -10.26
C PHE A 185 -1.09 11.05 -9.89
N ARG A 186 -1.80 10.40 -10.82
CA ARG A 186 -3.19 9.96 -10.65
C ARG A 186 -4.19 11.08 -10.28
N ARG A 187 -3.85 12.36 -10.48
CA ARG A 187 -4.64 13.55 -10.08
C ARG A 187 -4.74 13.81 -8.57
N TYR A 188 -4.02 13.02 -7.76
CA TYR A 188 -4.11 13.13 -6.30
C TYR A 188 -2.75 13.38 -5.66
N TRP A 189 -1.66 12.85 -6.22
CA TRP A 189 -0.36 12.81 -5.54
C TRP A 189 0.63 13.74 -6.21
N TRP A 190 0.95 14.85 -5.57
CA TRP A 190 1.94 15.80 -6.09
C TRP A 190 3.32 15.51 -5.51
N PRO A 191 4.36 15.44 -6.36
CA PRO A 191 5.72 15.23 -5.92
C PRO A 191 6.19 16.41 -5.08
N THR A 192 6.82 16.12 -3.94
CA THR A 192 7.15 17.10 -2.92
C THR A 192 8.55 16.82 -2.38
N PRO A 193 9.43 17.83 -2.30
CA PRO A 193 10.71 17.64 -1.65
C PRO A 193 10.54 17.59 -0.12
N TYR A 194 11.04 16.54 0.50
CA TYR A 194 11.16 16.41 1.96
C TYR A 194 12.60 16.71 2.38
N GLU A 195 12.82 17.79 3.12
CA GLU A 195 14.15 18.17 3.60
C GLU A 195 14.56 17.35 4.83
N LEU A 196 15.69 16.65 4.74
CA LEU A 196 16.30 15.94 5.85
C LEU A 196 17.12 16.89 6.73
N PRO A 197 17.41 16.53 7.99
CA PRO A 197 18.31 17.31 8.85
C PRO A 197 19.70 17.58 8.25
N SER A 198 20.14 16.76 7.30
CA SER A 198 21.39 16.91 6.54
C SER A 198 21.35 18.04 5.50
N GLY A 199 20.17 18.60 5.20
CA GLY A 199 19.96 19.56 4.11
C GLY A 199 19.89 18.93 2.71
N HIS A 200 19.85 17.59 2.64
CA HIS A 200 19.47 16.86 1.42
C HIS A 200 17.96 16.63 1.37
N PHE A 201 17.46 16.26 0.19
CA PHE A 201 16.04 16.05 -0.03
C PHE A 201 15.73 14.60 -0.41
N CYS A 202 14.61 14.11 0.10
CA CYS A 202 13.93 12.91 -0.36
C CYS A 202 12.67 13.29 -1.17
N LEU A 203 12.25 12.40 -2.05
CA LEU A 203 10.97 12.46 -2.74
C LEU A 203 9.86 11.97 -1.81
N ASP A 204 8.88 12.85 -1.61
CA ASP A 204 7.62 12.55 -0.94
C ASP A 204 6.43 12.91 -1.86
N TRP A 205 5.23 12.49 -1.49
CA TRP A 205 4.01 12.67 -2.26
C TRP A 205 2.88 13.17 -1.37
N ASP A 206 2.45 14.40 -1.57
CA ASP A 206 1.38 15.01 -0.77
C ASP A 206 0.08 15.11 -1.61
N HIS A 207 -1.03 14.79 -0.95
CA HIS A 207 -2.37 14.74 -1.53
C HIS A 207 -2.97 16.13 -1.80
N ARG A 208 -2.38 17.17 -1.20
CA ARG A 208 -2.80 18.57 -1.37
C ARG A 208 -2.05 19.20 -2.54
N PRO A 209 -2.67 20.07 -3.33
CA PRO A 209 -1.99 20.77 -4.42
C PRO A 209 -0.94 21.76 -3.89
N PRO A 210 0.12 22.10 -4.66
CA PRO A 210 1.18 23.01 -4.22
C PRO A 210 0.70 24.40 -3.78
N ALA A 211 -0.40 24.89 -4.36
CA ALA A 211 -1.00 26.18 -4.02
C ALA A 211 -1.57 26.24 -2.59
N GLU A 212 -1.89 25.09 -2.00
CA GLU A 212 -2.46 24.97 -0.66
C GLU A 212 -1.39 24.66 0.41
N ARG A 213 -0.12 24.57 0.01
CA ARG A 213 1.00 24.24 0.89
C ARG A 213 1.74 25.50 1.29
N ASP A 214 1.85 25.73 2.60
CA ASP A 214 2.67 26.81 3.13
C ASP A 214 4.15 26.61 2.76
N GLY A 215 4.75 27.62 2.12
CA GLY A 215 6.15 27.57 1.73
C GLY A 215 6.47 26.69 0.53
N SER A 216 5.50 26.42 -0.37
CA SER A 216 5.73 25.66 -1.60
C SER A 216 6.84 26.26 -2.46
N ARG A 217 8.03 25.70 -2.31
CA ARG A 217 9.12 25.87 -3.27
C ARG A 217 9.08 24.67 -4.20
N GLY A 218 9.26 24.92 -5.49
CA GLY A 218 9.56 23.86 -6.43
C GLY A 218 10.83 23.10 -6.01
N TRP A 219 11.12 22.00 -6.70
CA TRP A 219 12.30 21.20 -6.42
C TRP A 219 13.56 22.07 -6.33
N PRO A 220 14.35 21.94 -5.26
CA PRO A 220 15.62 22.64 -5.15
C PRO A 220 16.56 22.17 -6.26
N PRO A 221 17.57 22.99 -6.63
CA PRO A 221 18.54 22.60 -7.63
C PRO A 221 19.28 21.32 -7.18
N PRO A 222 19.61 20.41 -8.11
CA PRO A 222 20.40 19.20 -7.85
C PRO A 222 21.63 19.47 -6.98
N ARG A 223 21.81 18.69 -5.92
CA ARG A 223 22.99 18.75 -5.04
C ARG A 223 23.57 17.33 -4.85
N PRO A 224 24.84 17.09 -5.17
CA PRO A 224 25.49 15.80 -4.92
C PRO A 224 25.52 15.44 -3.44
N LEU A 225 25.55 14.15 -3.12
CA LEU A 225 25.83 13.68 -1.75
C LEU A 225 27.28 13.97 -1.37
N ASP A 226 27.50 14.56 -0.19
CA ASP A 226 28.84 14.79 0.35
C ASP A 226 29.51 13.48 0.83
N ALA A 227 28.71 12.45 1.17
CA ALA A 227 29.17 11.12 1.55
C ALA A 227 28.11 10.03 1.25
N PRO A 228 28.50 8.78 0.95
CA PRO A 228 27.55 7.69 0.75
C PRO A 228 26.78 7.35 2.03
N LEU A 229 25.49 7.05 1.90
CA LEU A 229 24.68 6.53 3.00
C LEU A 229 25.30 5.23 3.53
N ARG A 230 25.50 5.15 4.84
CA ARG A 230 25.99 3.92 5.47
C ARG A 230 24.84 2.95 5.66
N PRO A 231 24.97 1.68 5.23
CA PRO A 231 24.01 0.65 5.62
C PRO A 231 24.07 0.44 7.14
N PRO A 232 22.96 0.03 7.78
CA PRO A 232 22.95 -0.25 9.20
C PRO A 232 23.96 -1.36 9.54
N SER A 233 24.66 -1.20 10.67
CA SER A 233 25.58 -2.23 11.16
C SER A 233 24.84 -3.56 11.41
N PRO A 234 25.44 -4.72 11.08
CA PRO A 234 24.78 -6.03 11.16
C PRO A 234 24.34 -6.46 12.58
N ALA A 235 24.69 -5.69 13.62
CA ALA A 235 24.38 -5.98 15.01
C ALA A 235 22.89 -5.85 15.39
N ASN A 236 22.03 -5.24 14.56
CA ASN A 236 20.62 -4.99 14.91
C ASN A 236 19.57 -5.93 14.27
N ARG A 237 19.99 -6.98 13.55
CA ARG A 237 19.07 -7.95 12.91
C ARG A 237 18.23 -8.82 13.87
N ARG A 238 18.35 -8.66 15.20
CA ARG A 238 17.67 -9.52 16.19
C ARG A 238 16.36 -8.98 16.76
N GLY A 239 15.84 -7.85 16.27
CA GLY A 239 14.67 -7.18 16.88
C GLY A 239 13.33 -7.25 16.11
N LEU A 240 13.32 -7.57 14.82
CA LEU A 240 12.15 -7.34 13.94
C LEU A 240 11.05 -8.41 14.01
N GLY A 241 11.06 -9.30 15.00
CA GLY A 241 10.12 -10.41 15.11
C GLY A 241 8.79 -10.12 15.83
N ARG A 242 8.47 -8.88 16.24
CA ARG A 242 7.30 -8.64 17.13
C ARG A 242 6.63 -7.27 16.99
N CYS A 243 6.28 -6.83 15.79
CA CYS A 243 5.33 -5.70 15.64
C CYS A 243 4.37 -5.88 14.45
N LEU A 244 3.81 -7.07 14.28
CA LEU A 244 2.56 -7.25 13.53
C LEU A 244 1.60 -7.95 14.47
N GLY A 245 0.86 -7.13 15.24
CA GLY A 245 -0.29 -7.65 15.98
C GLY A 245 -1.40 -7.98 14.98
N PRO A 246 -2.19 -9.04 15.19
CA PRO A 246 -3.31 -9.34 14.33
C PRO A 246 -4.31 -8.19 14.41
N LEU A 247 -4.54 -7.50 13.29
CA LEU A 247 -5.67 -6.58 13.12
C LEU A 247 -6.93 -7.42 12.83
N ILE A 248 -7.32 -8.24 13.79
CA ILE A 248 -8.65 -8.86 13.84
C ILE A 248 -9.29 -8.38 15.15
N PRO A 249 -10.39 -7.60 15.14
CA PRO A 249 -11.10 -7.32 16.37
C PRO A 249 -11.67 -8.63 16.95
N PRO A 250 -11.50 -8.93 18.25
CA PRO A 250 -12.10 -10.12 18.82
C PRO A 250 -13.62 -9.96 18.81
N ARG A 251 -14.33 -10.81 18.07
CA ARG A 251 -15.80 -10.89 18.17
C ARG A 251 -16.18 -11.54 19.50
N ALA A 252 -17.07 -10.85 20.21
CA ALA A 252 -17.62 -11.24 21.50
C ALA A 252 -18.11 -12.70 21.49
N SER A 253 -17.61 -13.48 22.44
CA SER A 253 -18.06 -14.85 22.69
C SER A 253 -19.55 -14.89 22.96
N GLN A 254 -20.25 -15.75 22.21
CA GLN A 254 -21.59 -16.20 22.53
C GLN A 254 -21.60 -16.85 23.91
N VAL A 255 -22.47 -16.36 24.81
CA VAL A 255 -22.86 -17.11 26.00
C VAL A 255 -23.86 -18.17 25.56
N SER A 256 -23.43 -19.43 25.64
CA SER A 256 -24.28 -20.61 25.55
C SER A 256 -25.12 -20.77 26.82
N GLY A 257 -26.40 -21.10 26.69
CA GLY A 257 -27.29 -21.38 27.81
C GLY A 257 -28.52 -22.15 27.35
N ALA A 258 -28.44 -23.48 27.48
CA ALA A 258 -29.48 -24.43 27.10
C ALA A 258 -30.74 -24.37 28.00
N ALA A 259 -31.88 -24.58 27.36
CA ALA A 259 -33.16 -25.17 27.79
C ALA A 259 -33.50 -25.30 29.30
N VAL A 260 -34.62 -24.68 29.71
CA VAL A 260 -35.56 -25.27 30.69
C VAL A 260 -37.02 -24.98 30.30
N ARG A 261 -37.85 -26.01 30.44
CA ARG A 261 -39.27 -26.16 30.13
C ARG A 261 -40.13 -25.75 31.36
N ASN A 262 -41.25 -25.04 31.17
CA ASN A 262 -42.56 -25.17 31.88
C ASN A 262 -43.42 -23.90 31.67
N GLN A 263 -44.54 -24.00 30.95
CA GLN A 263 -45.92 -24.21 31.46
C GLN A 263 -46.51 -23.05 32.28
N ALA A 264 -47.40 -22.31 31.58
CA ALA A 264 -48.76 -21.89 31.94
C ALA A 264 -49.10 -21.25 33.30
N SER A 265 -49.77 -20.10 33.16
CA SER A 265 -50.90 -19.60 33.96
C SER A 265 -50.63 -19.09 35.38
N THR A 266 -50.79 -17.78 35.59
CA THR A 266 -51.99 -17.14 36.17
C THR A 266 -51.66 -15.69 36.57
N SER A 267 -52.41 -14.71 36.03
CA SER A 267 -52.54 -13.37 36.64
C SER A 267 -53.43 -13.45 37.89
N PRO A 268 -53.43 -12.44 38.80
CA PRO A 268 -54.31 -11.28 38.58
C PRO A 268 -53.82 -9.92 39.16
N ALA A 269 -54.45 -8.85 38.62
CA ALA A 269 -54.81 -7.55 39.22
C ALA A 269 -53.75 -6.78 40.06
N GLY A 270 -53.27 -5.58 39.70
CA GLY A 270 -53.98 -4.31 39.41
C GLY A 270 -53.96 -3.38 40.66
N PRO A 271 -54.28 -2.07 40.56
CA PRO A 271 -53.73 -1.00 39.72
C PRO A 271 -53.26 0.22 40.57
N LEU A 272 -52.69 1.28 39.97
CA LEU A 272 -52.90 2.70 40.39
C LEU A 272 -52.40 3.69 39.30
N HIS A 273 -53.39 4.44 38.76
CA HIS A 273 -53.43 5.79 38.16
C HIS A 273 -52.21 6.74 38.32
N ALA A 274 -51.98 7.80 37.54
CA ALA A 274 -52.50 8.39 36.29
C ALA A 274 -51.72 9.73 36.02
N SER A 275 -51.97 10.32 34.85
CA SER A 275 -51.63 11.69 34.38
C SER A 275 -50.24 11.85 33.70
N GLY A 276 -50.11 12.47 32.53
CA GLY A 276 -51.06 13.23 31.70
C GLY A 276 -50.45 13.58 30.32
N LYS A 277 -51.35 13.82 29.36
CA LYS A 277 -51.11 14.28 27.97
C LYS A 277 -50.33 15.61 27.93
N VAL A 278 -49.64 16.00 26.84
CA VAL A 278 -50.22 16.63 25.64
C VAL A 278 -49.27 16.52 24.42
N VAL A 279 -49.90 16.31 23.26
CA VAL A 279 -49.39 16.30 21.89
C VAL A 279 -49.54 17.70 21.28
N THR A 280 -48.59 18.13 20.44
CA THR A 280 -48.85 18.98 19.26
C THR A 280 -47.76 18.80 18.21
N ALA A 281 -48.18 18.51 16.98
CA ALA A 281 -47.37 18.45 15.75
C ALA A 281 -47.40 19.80 15.00
N PRO A 282 -46.57 19.97 13.95
CA PRO A 282 -46.91 20.88 12.85
C PRO A 282 -46.86 20.21 11.45
N GLU A 283 -47.91 20.44 10.66
CA GLU A 283 -47.94 20.36 9.17
C GLU A 283 -47.73 21.80 8.64
N GLY A 284 -46.73 22.09 7.80
CA GLY A 284 -46.83 22.19 6.31
C GLY A 284 -47.08 23.65 5.85
N PRO A 285 -47.06 24.01 4.55
CA PRO A 285 -46.16 23.70 3.44
C PRO A 285 -45.57 24.97 2.74
N GLU A 286 -44.51 24.85 1.94
CA GLU A 286 -43.97 25.94 1.09
C GLU A 286 -44.27 25.74 -0.41
N ASP A 287 -44.64 26.85 -1.06
CA ASP A 287 -44.99 27.07 -2.46
C ASP A 287 -43.80 27.70 -3.23
N PRO A 288 -43.46 27.27 -4.46
CA PRO A 288 -42.50 27.98 -5.30
C PRO A 288 -43.18 28.64 -6.51
N ARG A 289 -42.94 29.95 -6.70
CA ARG A 289 -42.90 30.57 -8.03
C ARG A 289 -42.24 31.96 -8.03
N ARG A 290 -41.03 32.06 -8.57
CA ARG A 290 -40.60 33.11 -9.51
C ARG A 290 -39.31 32.72 -10.22
#